data_AF-A0A1G9HNY3-F1
#
_entry.id   AF-A0A1G9HNY3-F1
#
_cell.length_a   1.000
_cell.length_b   1.000
_cell.length_c   1.000
_cell.angle_alpha   90.00
_cell.angle_beta   90.00
_cell.angle_gamma   90.00
#
_symmetry.space_group_name_H-M   'P 1'
#
loop_
_entity.id
_entity.type
_entity.pdbx_description
1 polymer ?
#
loop_
_entity_poly.entity_id
_entity_poly.type
_entity_poly.pdbx_seq_one_letter_code
_entity_poly.pdbx_strand_id
1 'polypeptide(L)'
;MPNSDDNLTLTFYIKDPESDGTGDCETFYETDRGSWIVQSKITGPEVRDQLVGLAPDETYGEMSGRTVDAFVKKYVKERHGIDLG
;
A
#
# COMPACT_ATOMS: atom_id res chain seq x y z
N MET A 1 -19.84 17.84 3.82
CA MET A 1 -18.73 18.53 4.50
C MET A 1 -17.69 17.46 4.80
N PRO A 2 -16.48 17.48 4.24
CA PRO A 2 -15.46 16.56 4.69
C PRO A 2 -15.13 16.90 6.15
N ASN A 3 -15.19 15.88 7.00
CA ASN A 3 -15.02 15.98 8.43
C ASN A 3 -13.54 16.22 8.74
N SER A 4 -13.26 17.10 9.70
CA SER A 4 -11.92 17.49 10.14
C SER A 4 -11.10 16.30 10.65
N ASP A 5 -10.34 15.69 9.73
CA ASP A 5 -9.32 14.68 10.01
C ASP A 5 -8.03 14.95 9.19
N ASP A 6 -7.86 16.20 8.77
CA ASP A 6 -6.99 16.68 7.67
C ASP A 6 -5.48 16.76 7.98
N ASN A 7 -5.04 16.39 9.18
CA ASN A 7 -3.61 16.36 9.54
C ASN A 7 -3.06 14.93 9.52
N LEU A 8 -3.36 14.16 8.48
CA LEU A 8 -2.74 12.86 8.28
C LEU A 8 -1.28 13.04 7.83
N THR A 9 -0.34 12.55 8.63
CA THR A 9 1.08 12.55 8.24
C THR A 9 1.46 11.20 7.66
N LEU A 10 1.97 11.20 6.43
CA LEU A 10 2.47 9.99 5.75
C LEU A 10 3.97 9.87 5.91
N THR A 11 4.43 8.76 6.46
CA THR A 11 5.84 8.38 6.51
C THR A 11 6.10 7.33 5.44
N PHE A 12 7.08 7.55 4.58
CA PHE A 12 7.50 6.57 3.59
C PHE A 12 7.99 5.30 4.30
N TYR A 13 7.49 4.14 3.86
CA TYR A 13 7.90 2.86 4.40
C TYR A 13 8.73 2.05 3.42
N ILE A 14 8.14 1.67 2.28
CA ILE A 14 8.80 0.85 1.27
C ILE A 14 8.09 0.97 -0.09
N LYS A 15 8.82 0.70 -1.17
CA LYS A 15 8.32 0.58 -2.55
C LYS A 15 8.82 -0.71 -3.20
N ASP A 16 8.32 -1.05 -4.39
CA ASP A 16 8.83 -2.18 -5.18
C ASP A 16 10.38 -2.11 -5.25
N PRO A 17 11.11 -3.13 -4.76
CA PRO A 17 12.58 -3.14 -4.74
C PRO A 17 13.23 -3.06 -6.12
N GLU A 18 12.52 -3.45 -7.19
CA GLU A 18 13.01 -3.37 -8.57
C GLU A 18 12.66 -2.04 -9.25
N SER A 19 11.97 -1.14 -8.54
CA SER A 19 11.66 0.20 -9.06
C SER A 19 12.92 1.06 -9.10
N ASP A 20 13.13 1.75 -10.21
CA ASP A 20 14.22 2.72 -10.41
C ASP A 20 14.10 4.01 -9.58
N GLY A 21 13.09 4.10 -8.69
CA GLY A 21 12.86 5.27 -7.85
C GLY A 21 12.09 6.40 -8.54
N THR A 22 12.03 6.42 -9.86
CA THR A 22 11.52 7.53 -10.69
C THR A 22 10.22 7.22 -11.42
N GLY A 23 9.85 5.94 -11.58
CA GLY A 23 8.57 5.52 -12.15
C GLY A 23 7.43 5.38 -11.12
N ASP A 24 6.19 5.53 -11.61
CA ASP A 24 4.96 5.21 -10.87
C ASP A 24 4.98 3.74 -10.44
N CYS A 25 5.25 3.49 -9.15
CA CYS A 25 5.41 2.15 -8.59
C CYS A 25 4.67 2.02 -7.27
N GLU A 26 4.29 0.78 -6.95
CA GLU A 26 3.54 0.52 -5.73
C GLU A 26 4.37 0.91 -4.50
N THR A 27 3.75 1.63 -3.57
CA THR A 27 4.42 2.20 -2.40
C THR A 27 3.51 2.13 -1.18
N PHE A 28 4.08 1.72 -0.05
CA PHE A 28 3.43 1.75 1.25
C PHE A 28 3.89 2.97 2.06
N TYR A 29 2.92 3.64 2.66
CA TYR A 29 3.14 4.71 3.63
C TYR A 29 2.47 4.33 4.95
N GLU A 30 3.18 4.53 6.05
CA GLU A 30 2.62 4.44 7.39
C GLU A 30 2.09 5.81 7.81
N THR A 31 0.91 5.82 8.41
CA THR A 31 0.33 7.04 8.99
C THR A 31 0.75 7.18 10.45
N ASP A 32 0.75 8.40 10.96
CA ASP A 32 0.92 8.69 12.38
C ASP A 32 -0.16 8.06 13.29
N ARG A 33 -1.23 7.52 12.70
CA ARG A 33 -2.32 6.81 13.38
C ARG A 33 -2.14 5.29 13.39
N GLY A 34 -1.05 4.77 12.82
CA GLY A 34 -0.78 3.33 12.70
C GLY A 34 -1.59 2.59 11.63
N SER A 35 -2.29 3.32 10.75
CA SER A 35 -2.88 2.79 9.52
C SER A 35 -1.94 2.98 8.32
N TRP A 36 -2.29 2.37 7.17
CA TRP A 36 -1.46 2.35 5.98
C TRP A 36 -2.18 2.96 4.79
N ILE A 37 -1.45 3.74 3.99
CA ILE A 37 -1.90 4.22 2.68
C ILE A 37 -1.04 3.54 1.61
N VAL A 38 -1.68 3.03 0.58
CA VAL A 38 -1.03 2.31 -0.52
C VAL A 38 -1.21 3.09 -1.82
N GLN A 39 -0.10 3.44 -2.44
CA GLN A 39 -0.09 3.80 -3.85
C GLN A 39 0.02 2.52 -4.65
N SER A 40 -0.94 2.24 -5.54
CA SER A 40 -1.03 1.01 -6.33
C SER A 40 -1.37 1.32 -7.78
N LYS A 41 -1.20 0.33 -8.67
CA LYS A 41 -1.58 0.50 -10.08
C LYS A 41 -3.07 0.30 -10.24
N ILE A 42 -3.75 1.26 -10.88
CA ILE A 42 -5.17 1.10 -11.20
C ILE A 42 -5.31 0.00 -12.25
N THR A 43 -6.22 -0.94 -12.01
CA THR A 43 -6.56 -2.01 -12.97
C THR A 43 -7.91 -1.72 -13.63
N GLY A 44 -8.15 -2.32 -14.81
CA GLY A 44 -9.34 -2.08 -15.59
C GLY A 44 -10.64 -2.62 -14.96
N PRO A 45 -11.81 -2.20 -15.48
CA PRO A 45 -13.12 -2.58 -14.94
C PRO A 45 -13.36 -4.10 -14.90
N GLU A 46 -12.68 -4.88 -15.74
CA GLU A 46 -12.74 -6.34 -15.74
C GLU A 46 -12.30 -6.97 -14.41
N VAL A 47 -11.43 -6.29 -13.65
CA VAL A 47 -11.04 -6.74 -12.30
C VAL A 47 -12.06 -6.32 -11.28
N ARG A 48 -12.65 -5.11 -11.40
CA ARG A 48 -13.70 -4.63 -10.49
C ARG A 48 -14.85 -5.62 -10.36
N ASP A 49 -15.31 -6.17 -11.48
CA ASP A 49 -16.46 -7.08 -11.51
C ASP A 49 -16.18 -8.43 -10.82
N GLN A 50 -14.91 -8.74 -10.56
CA GLN A 50 -14.48 -9.92 -9.81
C GLN A 50 -14.37 -9.66 -8.30
N LEU A 51 -14.41 -8.39 -7.87
CA LEU A 51 -14.30 -8.01 -6.47
C LEU A 51 -15.63 -8.22 -5.75
N VAL A 52 -15.57 -8.78 -4.55
CA VAL A 52 -16.76 -9.04 -3.73
C VAL A 52 -17.07 -7.81 -2.88
N GLY A 53 -18.14 -7.09 -3.22
CA GLY A 53 -18.72 -6.07 -2.33
C GLY A 53 -18.01 -4.71 -2.32
N LEU A 54 -17.31 -4.34 -3.41
CA LEU A 54 -16.67 -3.03 -3.52
C LEU A 54 -17.69 -1.89 -3.35
N ALA A 55 -17.56 -1.13 -2.26
CA ALA A 55 -18.47 -0.04 -1.92
C ALA A 55 -18.24 1.20 -2.81
N PRO A 56 -19.20 2.15 -2.89
CA PRO A 56 -19.06 3.35 -3.72
C PRO A 56 -17.89 4.27 -3.37
N ASP A 57 -17.42 4.22 -2.12
CA ASP A 57 -16.30 4.99 -1.57
C ASP A 57 -14.99 4.19 -1.50
N GLU A 58 -14.99 2.95 -1.98
CA GLU A 58 -13.79 2.12 -2.07
C GLU A 58 -13.17 2.17 -3.47
N THR A 59 -11.85 2.01 -3.50
CA THR A 59 -11.07 1.87 -4.74
C THR A 59 -10.19 0.62 -4.65
N TYR A 60 -9.61 0.23 -5.78
CA TYR A 60 -8.72 -0.91 -5.86
C TYR A 60 -7.54 -0.61 -6.78
N GLY A 61 -6.45 -1.34 -6.55
CA GLY A 61 -5.33 -1.39 -7.45
C GLY A 61 -4.51 -2.64 -7.20
N GLU A 62 -3.76 -3.03 -8.22
CA GLU A 62 -2.89 -4.18 -8.17
C GLU A 62 -1.56 -3.83 -7.49
N MET A 63 -1.06 -4.78 -6.70
CA MET A 63 0.28 -4.76 -6.13
C MET A 63 1.05 -5.98 -6.62
N SER A 64 2.32 -5.79 -6.99
CA SER A 64 3.18 -6.91 -7.34
C SER A 64 3.47 -7.76 -6.10
N GLY A 65 3.61 -9.08 -6.31
CA GLY A 65 3.99 -10.01 -5.25
C GLY A 65 5.34 -9.67 -4.61
N ARG A 66 6.25 -9.03 -5.37
CA ARG A 66 7.57 -8.58 -4.87
C ARG A 66 7.43 -7.45 -3.86
N THR A 67 6.56 -6.47 -4.14
CA THR A 67 6.28 -5.36 -3.21
C THR A 67 5.66 -5.90 -1.91
N VAL A 68 4.72 -6.84 -2.02
CA VAL A 68 4.10 -7.47 -0.86
C VAL A 68 5.12 -8.29 -0.04
N ASP A 69 5.97 -9.09 -0.70
CA ASP A 69 7.03 -9.85 -0.03
C ASP A 69 7.99 -8.91 0.73
N ALA A 70 8.44 -7.84 0.07
CA ALA A 70 9.32 -6.84 0.67
C ALA A 70 8.67 -6.14 1.88
N PHE A 71 7.38 -5.80 1.77
CA PHE A 71 6.61 -5.22 2.88
C PHE A 71 6.53 -6.18 4.07
N VAL A 72 6.16 -7.44 3.85
CA VAL A 72 6.05 -8.45 4.92
C VAL A 72 7.38 -8.67 5.62
N LYS A 73 8.47 -8.84 4.86
CA LYS A 73 9.82 -9.04 5.40
C LYS A 73 10.25 -7.86 6.25
N LYS A 74 10.09 -6.64 5.75
CA LYS A 74 10.46 -5.42 6.47
C LYS A 74 9.60 -5.24 7.74
N TYR A 75 8.28 -5.43 7.65
CA TYR A 75 7.36 -5.30 8.78
C TYR A 75 7.71 -6.30 9.89
N VAL A 76 7.89 -7.57 9.55
CA VAL A 76 8.19 -8.60 10.54
C VAL A 76 9.56 -8.37 11.18
N LYS A 77 10.56 -7.95 10.41
CA LYS A 77 11.87 -7.60 10.91
C LYS A 77 11.84 -6.42 11.87
N GLU A 78 11.20 -5.32 11.50
CA GLU A 78 11.19 -4.10 12.30
C GLU A 78 10.26 -4.19 13.52
N ARG A 79 9.10 -4.84 13.37
CA ARG A 79 8.09 -4.92 14.44
C ARG A 79 8.31 -6.08 15.41
N HIS A 80 8.88 -7.18 14.94
CA HIS A 80 9.02 -8.42 15.72
C HIS A 80 10.47 -8.90 15.86
N GLY A 81 11.44 -8.27 15.18
CA GLY A 81 12.84 -8.67 15.26
C GLY A 81 13.15 -10.00 14.58
N ILE A 82 12.23 -10.51 13.75
CA ILE A 82 12.39 -11.79 13.04
C ILE A 82 12.79 -11.50 11.59
N ASP A 83 13.90 -12.08 11.14
CA ASP A 83 14.33 -11.97 9.75
C ASP A 83 13.76 -13.13 8.91
N LEU A 84 13.01 -12.79 7.87
CA LEU A 84 12.37 -13.76 6.97
C LEU A 84 13.19 -14.02 5.68
N GLY A 85 14.35 -13.38 5.52
CA GLY A 85 15.26 -13.60 4.38
C GLY A 85 15.29 -12.45 3.38
#